data_AF-A0A949HB70-F1
#
_entry.id   AF-A0A949HB70-F1
#
_cell.length_a   1.000
_cell.length_b   1.000
_cell.length_c   1.000
_cell.angle_alpha   90.00
_cell.angle_beta   90.00
_cell.angle_gamma   90.00
#
_symmetry.space_group_name_H-M   'P 1'
#
loop_
_entity.id
_entity.type
_entity.pdbx_description
1 polymer ?
#
loop_
_entity_poly.entity_id
_entity_poly.type
_entity_poly.pdbx_seq_one_letter_code
_entity_poly.pdbx_strand_id
1 'polypeptide(L)'
;MTVSQRRATPAVCSACRAALAGAFWSLVDLAERPDLLAALQARELNRAQCPACGASSVIVPLLVHMPMARAVYLVPPPGISDAALREAAQVGLRELVAALPASEHAAYLDEVRIASDLDDVRRALQRSRPRAAAPTASADEAAWRAGLASVLAADSPDELAAELQRHPALASEAADAWLAQQHRAVRSTDAALARAIELVRQAVARARSGGTADGDVADLGLAALLSARDAAHVAAVVADHPALLGPAVRARLDAWIDEAAQEGDLLRAHALIHRTDVLDSAIAETRQPAVIAAAIASLAGASGPAEQSACIRRFPGLCSAAGRSAVQRAIAAGQLPVAAWPVLCGICGA
;
A
#
# COMPACT_ATOMS: atom_id res chain seq x y z
N MET A 1 25.73 4.68 -38.48
CA MET A 1 26.62 5.84 -38.28
C MET A 1 27.04 5.83 -36.82
N THR A 2 28.25 6.28 -36.50
CA THR A 2 28.71 6.28 -35.11
C THR A 2 28.16 7.52 -34.40
N VAL A 3 27.34 7.34 -33.36
CA VAL A 3 26.71 8.47 -32.64
C VAL A 3 27.72 9.09 -31.69
N SER A 4 28.43 8.26 -30.92
CA SER A 4 29.42 8.65 -29.91
C SER A 4 30.63 9.32 -30.55
N GLN A 5 31.02 10.49 -30.05
CA GLN A 5 32.08 11.32 -30.64
C GLN A 5 33.17 11.65 -29.62
N ARG A 6 34.41 11.49 -30.08
CA ARG A 6 35.62 11.87 -29.37
C ARG A 6 36.28 13.02 -30.12
N ARG A 7 36.57 14.13 -29.44
CA ARG A 7 37.15 15.33 -30.04
C ARG A 7 38.42 15.75 -29.32
N ALA A 8 39.34 16.35 -30.07
CA ALA A 8 40.45 17.09 -29.47
C ALA A 8 39.85 18.37 -28.88
N THR A 9 39.68 18.39 -27.56
CA THR A 9 39.06 19.50 -26.83
C THR A 9 40.03 19.97 -25.76
N PRO A 10 40.28 21.29 -25.64
CA PRO A 10 41.08 21.82 -24.55
C PRO A 10 40.45 21.42 -23.23
N ALA A 11 41.25 20.72 -22.42
CA ALA A 11 40.87 20.29 -21.10
C ALA A 11 41.71 21.03 -20.05
N VAL A 12 41.19 21.11 -18.83
CA VAL A 12 41.94 21.63 -17.68
C VAL A 12 41.95 20.59 -16.57
N CYS A 13 43.10 20.45 -15.90
CA CYS A 13 43.19 19.62 -14.70
C CYS A 13 42.32 20.23 -13.60
N SER A 14 41.46 19.44 -12.95
CA SER A 14 40.62 19.97 -11.86
C SER A 14 41.41 20.34 -10.61
N ALA A 15 42.62 19.78 -10.42
CA ALA A 15 43.46 20.02 -9.25
C ALA A 15 44.35 21.27 -9.39
N CYS A 16 45.16 21.36 -10.46
CA CYS A 16 46.12 22.45 -10.64
C CYS A 16 45.78 23.43 -11.78
N ARG A 17 44.67 23.20 -12.49
CA ARG A 17 44.21 24.02 -13.63
C ARG A 17 45.15 24.05 -14.85
N ALA A 18 46.22 23.26 -14.87
CA ALA A 18 47.08 23.11 -16.04
C ALA A 18 46.27 22.65 -17.25
N ALA A 19 46.59 23.21 -18.41
CA ALA A 19 45.99 22.80 -19.68
C ALA A 19 46.41 21.37 -20.03
N LEU A 20 45.46 20.58 -20.51
CA LEU A 20 45.65 19.20 -20.92
C LEU A 20 45.27 19.09 -22.40
N ALA A 21 46.22 18.58 -23.20
CA ALA A 21 45.96 18.22 -24.59
C ALA A 21 45.58 16.74 -24.65
N GLY A 22 44.47 16.44 -25.31
CA GLY A 22 43.99 15.07 -25.44
C GLY A 22 42.69 15.00 -26.24
N ALA A 23 42.32 13.78 -26.60
CA ALA A 23 41.01 13.51 -27.18
C ALA A 23 40.07 13.03 -26.06
N PHE A 24 38.96 13.73 -25.86
CA PHE A 24 37.97 13.41 -24.84
C PHE A 24 36.62 13.15 -25.50
N TRP A 25 35.77 12.34 -24.87
CA TRP A 25 34.41 12.14 -25.32
C TRP A 25 33.61 13.42 -25.10
N SER A 26 33.00 13.94 -26.16
CA SER A 26 32.09 15.10 -26.10
C SER A 26 30.63 14.67 -26.19
N LEU A 27 30.37 13.52 -26.83
CA LEU A 27 29.05 12.88 -26.92
C LEU A 27 29.22 11.37 -26.73
N VAL A 28 28.43 10.78 -25.83
CA VAL A 28 28.38 9.34 -25.60
C VAL A 28 26.95 8.84 -25.71
N ASP A 29 26.72 7.87 -26.59
CA ASP A 29 25.49 7.08 -26.63
C ASP A 29 25.71 5.75 -25.91
N LEU A 30 24.99 5.55 -24.80
CA LEU A 30 25.19 4.36 -23.97
C LEU A 30 24.56 3.08 -24.54
N ALA A 31 23.65 3.17 -25.53
CA ALA A 31 23.17 2.00 -26.25
C ALA A 31 24.16 1.56 -27.33
N GLU A 32 24.80 2.52 -27.99
CA GLU A 32 25.82 2.25 -29.00
C GLU A 32 27.13 1.72 -28.39
N ARG A 33 27.56 2.28 -27.25
CA ARG A 33 28.88 2.02 -26.65
C ARG A 33 28.78 1.45 -25.23
N PRO A 34 28.53 0.13 -25.09
CA PRO A 34 28.43 -0.52 -23.78
C PRO A 34 29.76 -0.54 -23.00
N ASP A 35 30.89 -0.43 -23.68
CA ASP A 35 32.20 -0.26 -23.05
C ASP A 35 32.32 1.11 -22.35
N LEU A 36 31.77 2.17 -22.94
CA LEU A 36 31.74 3.51 -22.32
C LEU A 36 30.74 3.56 -21.15
N LEU A 37 29.68 2.75 -21.20
CA LEU A 37 28.80 2.52 -20.06
C LEU A 37 29.56 1.89 -18.89
N ALA A 38 30.38 0.88 -19.13
CA ALA A 38 31.23 0.26 -18.11
C ALA A 38 32.25 1.27 -17.56
N ALA A 39 32.91 2.04 -18.42
CA ALA A 39 33.83 3.09 -18.01
C ALA A 39 33.15 4.20 -17.18
N LEU A 40 31.92 4.59 -17.54
CA LEU A 40 31.12 5.53 -16.74
C LEU A 40 30.81 4.96 -15.35
N GLN A 41 30.42 3.68 -15.27
CA GLN A 41 30.14 3.00 -14.00
C GLN A 41 31.38 2.87 -13.11
N ALA A 42 32.54 2.58 -13.70
CA ALA A 42 33.84 2.51 -13.03
C ALA A 42 34.44 3.89 -12.70
N ARG A 43 33.78 4.99 -13.11
CA ARG A 43 34.26 6.38 -13.00
C ARG A 43 35.55 6.64 -13.80
N GLU A 44 35.79 5.88 -14.87
CA GLU A 44 36.99 5.98 -15.72
C GLU A 44 36.74 6.81 -17.00
N LEU A 45 35.47 7.10 -17.33
CA LEU A 45 35.12 7.91 -18.50
C LEU A 45 35.73 9.33 -18.40
N ASN A 46 36.39 9.76 -19.47
CA ASN A 46 37.09 11.06 -19.56
C ASN A 46 38.13 11.32 -18.45
N ARG A 47 38.79 10.28 -17.92
CA ARG A 47 39.97 10.44 -17.08
C ARG A 47 41.26 10.56 -17.91
N ALA A 48 42.15 11.46 -17.48
CA ALA A 48 43.53 11.56 -17.94
C ALA A 48 44.39 12.01 -16.76
N GLN A 49 45.62 11.50 -16.70
CA GLN A 49 46.59 11.89 -15.68
C GLN A 49 47.22 13.23 -16.06
N CYS A 50 47.17 14.20 -15.16
CA CYS A 50 47.79 15.50 -15.37
C CYS A 50 49.31 15.39 -15.28
N PRO A 51 50.08 15.78 -16.31
CA PRO A 51 51.54 15.70 -16.29
C PRO A 51 52.16 16.70 -15.30
N ALA A 52 51.43 17.75 -14.91
CA ALA A 52 51.93 18.78 -14.00
C ALA A 52 51.82 18.39 -12.51
N CYS A 53 50.79 17.63 -12.11
CA CYS A 53 50.54 17.31 -10.69
C CYS A 53 50.17 15.85 -10.40
N GLY A 54 50.04 15.00 -11.42
CA GLY A 54 49.69 13.58 -11.27
C GLY A 54 48.22 13.25 -10.99
N ALA A 55 47.36 14.26 -10.75
CA ALA A 55 45.93 14.04 -10.51
C ALA A 55 45.22 13.46 -11.75
N SER A 56 44.22 12.60 -11.54
CA SER A 56 43.51 11.85 -12.60
C SER A 56 42.05 12.30 -12.77
N SER A 57 41.86 13.56 -13.14
CA SER A 57 40.54 14.15 -13.33
C SER A 57 40.62 15.32 -14.31
N VAL A 58 39.68 15.30 -15.27
CA VAL A 58 39.66 16.22 -16.39
C VAL A 58 38.31 16.87 -16.47
N ILE A 59 38.31 18.16 -16.77
CA ILE A 59 37.11 18.95 -16.92
C ILE A 59 36.87 19.15 -18.42
N VAL A 60 35.83 18.51 -18.95
CA VAL A 60 35.33 18.72 -20.31
C VAL A 60 33.79 18.61 -20.32
N PRO A 61 33.09 19.42 -21.12
CA PRO A 61 31.66 19.21 -21.36
C PRO A 61 31.43 17.84 -22.00
N LEU A 62 30.42 17.11 -21.50
CA LEU A 62 30.05 15.79 -22.04
C LEU A 62 28.53 15.65 -22.10
N LEU A 63 28.01 15.36 -23.30
CA LEU A 63 26.62 14.96 -23.51
C LEU A 63 26.51 13.43 -23.43
N VAL A 64 25.59 12.92 -22.61
CA VAL A 64 25.33 11.49 -22.43
C VAL A 64 23.90 11.18 -22.84
N HIS A 65 23.73 10.41 -23.91
CA HIS A 65 22.45 9.90 -24.38
C HIS A 65 22.15 8.54 -23.73
N MET A 66 21.01 8.45 -23.04
CA MET A 66 20.56 7.26 -22.32
C MET A 66 19.16 6.84 -22.81
N PRO A 67 19.05 6.13 -23.94
CA PRO A 67 17.76 5.76 -24.51
C PRO A 67 16.93 4.87 -23.57
N MET A 68 17.57 3.98 -22.81
CA MET A 68 16.90 3.14 -21.79
C MET A 68 16.23 3.95 -20.67
N ALA A 69 16.77 5.13 -20.36
CA ALA A 69 16.23 6.06 -19.37
C ALA A 69 15.34 7.14 -19.99
N ARG A 70 15.19 7.13 -21.32
CA ARG A 70 14.55 8.19 -22.12
C ARG A 70 15.02 9.58 -21.69
N ALA A 71 16.34 9.77 -21.66
CA ALA A 71 16.93 11.01 -21.19
C ALA A 71 18.28 11.33 -21.88
N VAL A 72 18.57 12.62 -21.98
CA VAL A 72 19.86 13.16 -22.38
C VAL A 72 20.38 14.03 -21.24
N TYR A 73 21.65 13.82 -20.85
CA TYR A 73 22.30 14.60 -19.81
C TYR A 73 23.47 15.39 -20.37
N LEU A 74 23.62 16.65 -19.96
CA LEU A 74 24.85 17.42 -20.13
C LEU A 74 25.57 17.50 -18.78
N VAL A 75 26.84 17.09 -18.77
CA VAL A 75 27.77 17.29 -17.65
C VAL A 75 28.64 18.49 -18.00
N PRO A 76 28.46 19.65 -17.34
CA PRO A 76 29.20 20.85 -17.66
C PRO A 76 30.54 20.91 -16.92
N PRO A 77 31.51 21.69 -17.45
CA PRO A 77 32.69 22.04 -16.69
C PRO A 77 32.33 23.04 -15.56
N PRO A 78 32.98 22.97 -14.38
CA PRO A 78 32.70 23.89 -13.29
C PRO A 78 33.07 25.32 -13.68
N GLY A 79 32.20 26.27 -13.31
CA GLY A 79 32.37 27.69 -13.57
C GLY A 79 31.97 28.16 -14.98
N ILE A 80 31.32 27.30 -15.77
CA ILE A 80 30.69 27.74 -17.03
C ILE A 80 29.52 28.71 -16.74
N SER A 81 29.33 29.72 -17.57
CA SER A 81 28.18 30.61 -17.47
C SER A 81 26.91 29.93 -17.99
N ASP A 82 25.73 30.35 -17.49
CA ASP A 82 24.44 29.79 -17.94
C ASP A 82 24.20 29.96 -19.45
N ALA A 83 24.73 31.04 -20.04
CA ALA A 83 24.64 31.26 -21.49
C ALA A 83 25.46 30.23 -22.27
N ALA A 84 26.72 30.01 -21.87
CA ALA A 84 27.59 29.02 -22.48
C ALA A 84 27.10 27.58 -22.21
N LEU A 85 26.49 27.33 -21.05
CA LEU A 85 25.85 26.07 -20.72
C LEU A 85 24.68 25.76 -21.67
N ARG A 86 23.78 26.73 -21.87
CA ARG A 86 22.65 26.60 -22.80
C ARG A 86 23.12 26.38 -24.25
N GLU A 87 24.13 27.12 -24.67
CA GLU A 87 24.73 26.93 -26.00
C GLU A 87 25.33 25.53 -26.16
N ALA A 88 26.10 25.04 -25.19
CA ALA A 88 26.68 23.70 -25.21
C ALA A 88 25.59 22.60 -25.27
N ALA A 89 24.50 22.76 -24.52
CA ALA A 89 23.37 21.84 -24.56
C ALA A 89 22.70 21.81 -25.94
N GLN A 90 22.43 22.97 -26.54
CA GLN A 90 21.80 23.09 -27.85
C GLN A 90 22.69 22.56 -28.98
N VAL A 91 24.00 22.83 -28.93
CA VAL A 91 24.96 22.30 -29.91
C VAL A 91 25.03 20.79 -29.79
N GLY A 92 25.26 20.26 -28.58
CA GLY A 92 25.35 18.82 -28.36
C GLY A 92 24.07 18.07 -28.75
N LEU A 93 22.89 18.63 -28.42
CA LEU A 93 21.63 18.01 -28.79
C LEU A 93 21.41 17.98 -30.30
N ARG A 94 21.71 19.06 -31.02
CA ARG A 94 21.63 19.08 -32.49
C ARG A 94 22.55 18.05 -33.11
N GLU A 95 23.76 17.88 -32.58
CA GLU A 95 24.71 16.86 -33.04
C GLU A 95 24.17 15.44 -32.78
N LEU A 96 23.58 15.20 -31.61
CA LEU A 96 22.94 13.92 -31.27
C LEU A 96 21.80 13.60 -32.24
N VAL A 97 20.85 14.52 -32.42
CA VAL A 97 19.67 14.33 -33.28
C VAL A 97 20.09 14.13 -34.74
N ALA A 98 21.09 14.87 -35.21
CA ALA A 98 21.63 14.70 -36.57
C ALA A 98 22.32 13.33 -36.78
N ALA A 99 22.86 12.73 -35.72
CA ALA A 99 23.51 11.42 -35.79
C ALA A 99 22.53 10.23 -35.63
N LEU A 100 21.37 10.44 -35.01
CA LEU A 100 20.35 9.42 -34.81
C LEU A 100 19.48 9.22 -36.07
N PRO A 101 19.08 7.96 -36.39
CA PRO A 101 18.06 7.70 -37.40
C PRO A 101 16.74 8.42 -37.08
N ALA A 102 16.01 8.88 -38.09
CA ALA A 102 14.73 9.56 -37.90
C ALA A 102 13.70 8.73 -37.12
N SER A 103 13.75 7.40 -37.21
CA SER A 103 12.91 6.48 -36.43
C SER A 103 13.19 6.47 -34.93
N GLU A 104 14.36 6.97 -34.51
CA GLU A 104 14.78 7.06 -33.11
C GLU A 104 14.59 8.46 -32.52
N HIS A 105 14.04 9.40 -33.30
CA HIS A 105 13.74 10.76 -32.84
C HIS A 105 12.53 10.73 -31.90
N ALA A 106 12.79 10.53 -30.61
CA ALA A 106 11.77 10.47 -29.57
C ALA A 106 11.58 11.83 -28.87
N ALA A 107 10.37 12.07 -28.35
CA ALA A 107 10.00 13.32 -27.66
C ALA A 107 10.89 13.71 -26.45
N TYR A 108 11.60 12.75 -25.84
CA TYR A 108 12.51 13.09 -24.72
C TYR A 108 13.78 13.80 -25.19
N LEU A 109 14.09 13.77 -26.50
CA LEU A 109 15.23 14.48 -27.06
C LEU A 109 15.01 15.99 -27.09
N ASP A 110 13.80 16.49 -26.81
CA ASP A 110 13.53 17.93 -26.74
C ASP A 110 14.10 18.59 -25.48
N GLU A 111 14.48 17.79 -24.47
CA GLU A 111 14.95 18.27 -23.17
C GLU A 111 16.34 17.70 -22.83
N VAL A 112 17.30 18.58 -22.58
CA VAL A 112 18.61 18.23 -22.03
C VAL A 112 18.63 18.51 -20.54
N ARG A 113 18.85 17.47 -19.74
CA ARG A 113 18.99 17.59 -18.28
C ARG A 113 20.42 17.97 -17.93
N ILE A 114 20.61 18.87 -16.97
CA ILE A 114 21.94 19.24 -16.48
C ILE A 114 22.28 18.37 -15.27
N ALA A 115 23.40 17.66 -15.33
CA ALA A 115 23.98 16.93 -14.20
C ALA A 115 25.13 17.76 -13.60
N SER A 116 25.34 17.75 -12.28
CA SER A 116 26.45 18.48 -11.68
C SER A 116 27.80 17.81 -11.97
N ASP A 117 27.81 16.48 -12.08
CA ASP A 117 28.99 15.67 -12.39
C ASP A 117 28.60 14.33 -13.06
N LEU A 118 29.59 13.48 -13.35
CA LEU A 118 29.36 12.13 -13.89
C LEU A 118 28.71 11.16 -12.87
N ASP A 119 28.83 11.43 -11.57
CA ASP A 119 28.20 10.62 -10.55
C ASP A 119 26.68 10.82 -10.51
N ASP A 120 26.17 12.01 -10.83
CA ASP A 120 24.75 12.25 -11.05
C ASP A 120 24.19 11.43 -12.20
N VAL A 121 24.91 11.39 -13.33
CA VAL A 121 24.52 10.56 -14.48
C VAL A 121 24.55 9.08 -14.09
N ARG A 122 25.58 8.62 -13.36
CA ARG A 122 25.68 7.25 -12.86
C ARG A 122 24.52 6.90 -11.91
N ARG A 123 24.14 7.80 -11.00
CA ARG A 123 22.97 7.64 -10.12
C ARG A 123 21.67 7.61 -10.92
N ALA A 124 21.53 8.45 -11.94
CA ALA A 124 20.37 8.44 -12.83
C ALA A 124 20.27 7.11 -13.58
N LEU A 125 21.38 6.61 -14.13
CA LEU A 125 21.50 5.31 -14.79
C LEU A 125 21.12 4.16 -13.85
N GLN A 126 21.56 4.17 -12.59
CA GLN A 126 21.20 3.14 -11.61
C GLN A 126 19.72 3.12 -11.29
N ARG A 127 19.08 4.30 -11.23
CA ARG A 127 17.62 4.43 -11.02
C ARG A 127 16.80 4.03 -12.25
N SER A 128 17.35 4.26 -13.43
CA SER A 128 16.65 4.05 -14.71
C SER A 128 16.96 2.70 -15.35
N ARG A 129 17.97 1.97 -14.86
CA ARG A 129 18.08 0.53 -15.13
C ARG A 129 16.70 -0.05 -14.79
N PRO A 130 15.94 -0.56 -15.77
CA PRO A 130 14.78 -1.38 -15.45
C PRO A 130 15.33 -2.41 -14.48
N ARG A 131 14.86 -2.37 -13.22
CA ARG A 131 15.32 -3.22 -12.12
C ARG A 131 15.59 -4.56 -12.75
N ALA A 132 16.88 -4.91 -12.88
CA ALA A 132 17.36 -5.89 -13.86
C ALA A 132 16.32 -6.99 -13.97
N ALA A 133 15.77 -7.22 -15.18
CA ALA A 133 14.86 -8.32 -15.44
C ALA A 133 15.41 -9.50 -14.64
N ALA A 134 14.62 -9.92 -13.64
CA ALA A 134 15.11 -10.73 -12.55
C ALA A 134 15.96 -11.87 -13.15
N PRO A 135 17.13 -12.17 -12.58
CA PRO A 135 17.94 -13.30 -13.03
C PRO A 135 16.98 -14.47 -13.23
N THR A 136 16.89 -14.98 -14.46
CA THR A 136 16.01 -16.08 -14.91
C THR A 136 15.16 -16.62 -13.77
N ALA A 137 13.90 -16.15 -13.67
CA ALA A 137 12.96 -16.46 -12.59
C ALA A 137 13.33 -17.81 -11.97
N SER A 138 13.86 -17.78 -10.75
CA SER A 138 14.35 -18.99 -10.11
C SER A 138 13.23 -20.05 -10.15
N ALA A 139 13.58 -21.33 -10.05
CA ALA A 139 12.56 -22.38 -9.93
C ALA A 139 11.51 -22.02 -8.85
N ASP A 140 11.94 -21.31 -7.80
CA ASP A 140 11.06 -20.76 -6.76
C ASP A 140 10.11 -19.68 -7.28
N GLU A 141 10.56 -18.73 -8.09
CA GLU A 141 9.67 -17.69 -8.66
C GLU A 141 8.62 -18.30 -9.60
N ALA A 142 8.98 -19.31 -10.40
CA ALA A 142 8.01 -20.03 -11.22
C ALA A 142 6.96 -20.72 -10.34
N ALA A 143 7.36 -21.35 -9.24
CA ALA A 143 6.47 -21.96 -8.27
C ALA A 143 5.58 -20.93 -7.54
N TRP A 144 6.14 -19.77 -7.16
CA TRP A 144 5.37 -18.68 -6.52
C TRP A 144 4.35 -18.09 -7.48
N ARG A 145 4.71 -17.92 -8.76
CA ARG A 145 3.79 -17.39 -9.78
C ARG A 145 2.63 -18.36 -10.03
N ALA A 146 2.92 -19.65 -10.14
CA ALA A 146 1.90 -20.69 -10.26
C ALA A 146 0.99 -20.73 -9.02
N GLY A 147 1.57 -20.70 -7.82
CA GLY A 147 0.82 -20.66 -6.58
C GLY A 147 -0.07 -19.42 -6.46
N LEU A 148 0.44 -18.23 -6.79
CA LEU A 148 -0.34 -17.00 -6.76
C LEU A 148 -1.52 -17.07 -7.74
N ALA A 149 -1.31 -17.59 -8.95
CA ALA A 149 -2.39 -17.76 -9.92
C ALA A 149 -3.48 -18.71 -9.40
N SER A 150 -3.09 -19.83 -8.76
CA SER A 150 -4.03 -20.78 -8.17
C SER A 150 -4.84 -20.17 -7.03
N VAL A 151 -4.14 -19.47 -6.11
CA VAL A 151 -4.74 -18.77 -4.97
C VAL A 151 -5.70 -17.65 -5.42
N LEU A 152 -5.36 -16.91 -6.47
CA LEU A 152 -6.23 -15.87 -7.03
C LEU A 152 -7.45 -16.43 -7.77
N ALA A 153 -7.43 -17.70 -8.17
CA ALA A 153 -8.55 -18.40 -8.79
C ALA A 153 -9.47 -19.11 -7.78
N ALA A 154 -9.13 -19.10 -6.49
CA ALA A 154 -9.98 -19.66 -5.45
C ALA A 154 -11.23 -18.80 -5.25
N ASP A 155 -12.41 -19.40 -5.35
CA ASP A 155 -13.69 -18.70 -5.28
C ASP A 155 -14.27 -18.69 -3.85
N SER A 156 -13.61 -19.37 -2.91
CA SER A 156 -14.02 -19.46 -1.52
C SER A 156 -12.85 -19.47 -0.53
N PRO A 157 -13.08 -19.13 0.76
CA PRO A 157 -12.06 -19.20 1.80
C PRO A 157 -11.48 -20.61 2.01
N ASP A 158 -12.31 -21.65 1.88
CA ASP A 158 -11.87 -23.04 2.04
C ASP A 158 -10.97 -23.48 0.87
N GLU A 159 -11.32 -23.10 -0.35
CA GLU A 159 -10.47 -23.32 -1.53
C GLU A 159 -9.16 -22.54 -1.40
N LEU A 160 -9.20 -21.29 -0.95
CA LEU A 160 -8.01 -20.47 -0.71
C LEU A 160 -7.06 -21.16 0.29
N ALA A 161 -7.58 -21.67 1.40
CA ALA A 161 -6.80 -22.41 2.38
C ALA A 161 -6.21 -23.69 1.79
N ALA A 162 -6.98 -24.42 0.97
CA ALA A 162 -6.51 -25.61 0.29
C ALA A 162 -5.41 -25.30 -0.75
N GLU A 163 -5.54 -24.20 -1.51
CA GLU A 163 -4.50 -23.74 -2.45
C GLU A 163 -3.21 -23.38 -1.72
N LEU A 164 -3.30 -22.65 -0.61
CA LEU A 164 -2.13 -22.29 0.19
C LEU A 164 -1.41 -23.53 0.75
N GLN A 165 -2.15 -24.57 1.13
CA GLN A 165 -1.58 -25.86 1.54
C GLN A 165 -0.90 -26.60 0.38
N ARG A 166 -1.46 -26.54 -0.84
CA ARG A 166 -0.86 -27.12 -2.04
C ARG A 166 0.37 -26.36 -2.53
N HIS A 167 0.50 -25.10 -2.15
CA HIS A 167 1.62 -24.22 -2.54
C HIS A 167 2.43 -23.70 -1.33
N PRO A 168 3.09 -24.58 -0.54
CA PRO A 168 3.79 -24.18 0.67
C PRO A 168 4.96 -23.21 0.42
N ALA A 169 5.50 -23.17 -0.81
CA ALA A 169 6.53 -22.21 -1.20
C ALA A 169 6.07 -20.74 -1.08
N LEU A 170 4.76 -20.47 -1.21
CA LEU A 170 4.19 -19.14 -1.01
C LEU A 170 4.29 -18.67 0.44
N ALA A 171 4.42 -19.58 1.40
CA ALA A 171 4.59 -19.24 2.81
C ALA A 171 6.03 -18.87 3.21
N SER A 172 6.98 -18.91 2.27
CA SER A 172 8.36 -18.50 2.55
C SER A 172 8.51 -16.98 2.68
N GLU A 173 9.53 -16.52 3.40
CA GLU A 173 9.88 -15.09 3.48
C GLU A 173 10.26 -14.50 2.12
N ALA A 174 10.91 -15.30 1.27
CA ALA A 174 11.25 -14.90 -0.09
C ALA A 174 10.01 -14.67 -0.95
N ALA A 175 8.99 -15.53 -0.81
CA ALA A 175 7.70 -15.35 -1.49
C ALA A 175 6.95 -14.10 -0.99
N ASP A 176 6.96 -13.77 0.31
CA ASP A 176 6.34 -12.53 0.79
C ASP A 176 7.04 -11.28 0.22
N ALA A 177 8.38 -11.27 0.21
CA ALA A 177 9.13 -10.18 -0.41
C ALA A 177 8.80 -10.03 -1.91
N TRP A 178 8.62 -11.15 -2.61
CA TRP A 178 8.19 -11.18 -4.01
C TRP A 178 6.74 -10.68 -4.18
N LEU A 179 5.79 -11.13 -3.37
CA LEU A 179 4.40 -10.66 -3.40
C LEU A 179 4.30 -9.16 -3.11
N ALA A 180 5.07 -8.65 -2.13
CA ALA A 180 5.16 -7.22 -1.85
C ALA A 180 5.71 -6.43 -3.05
N GLN A 181 6.63 -7.00 -3.81
CA GLN A 181 7.11 -6.42 -5.06
C GLN A 181 6.02 -6.42 -6.14
N GLN A 182 5.29 -7.53 -6.33
CA GLN A 182 4.18 -7.61 -7.29
C GLN A 182 3.09 -6.59 -6.95
N HIS A 183 2.68 -6.50 -5.69
CA HIS A 183 1.71 -5.51 -5.20
C HIS A 183 2.10 -4.08 -5.58
N ARG A 184 3.36 -3.69 -5.32
CA ARG A 184 3.86 -2.36 -5.71
C ARG A 184 3.86 -2.14 -7.22
N ALA A 185 4.17 -3.16 -8.01
CA ALA A 185 4.23 -3.07 -9.46
C ALA A 185 2.84 -2.87 -10.09
N VAL A 186 1.82 -3.56 -9.57
CA VAL A 186 0.45 -3.48 -10.13
C VAL A 186 -0.36 -2.32 -9.55
N ARG A 187 0.03 -1.76 -8.39
CA ARG A 187 -0.74 -0.71 -7.70
C ARG A 187 -1.09 0.50 -8.58
N SER A 188 -0.25 0.88 -9.53
CA SER A 188 -0.49 2.02 -10.43
C SER A 188 -1.25 1.66 -11.71
N THR A 189 -1.39 0.38 -12.03
CA THR A 189 -1.95 -0.10 -13.30
C THR A 189 -3.26 -0.86 -13.11
N ASP A 190 -3.41 -1.62 -12.03
CA ASP A 190 -4.60 -2.40 -11.69
C ASP A 190 -4.84 -2.44 -10.17
N ALA A 191 -5.79 -1.62 -9.72
CA ALA A 191 -6.15 -1.53 -8.31
C ALA A 191 -6.95 -2.75 -7.78
N ALA A 192 -7.57 -3.54 -8.65
CA ALA A 192 -8.29 -4.75 -8.25
C ALA A 192 -7.28 -5.88 -7.98
N LEU A 193 -6.35 -6.10 -8.92
CA LEU A 193 -5.28 -7.08 -8.75
C LEU A 193 -4.37 -6.73 -7.57
N ALA A 194 -4.05 -5.44 -7.37
CA ALA A 194 -3.28 -5.00 -6.21
C ALA A 194 -3.94 -5.41 -4.88
N ARG A 195 -5.25 -5.18 -4.76
CA ARG A 195 -6.03 -5.60 -3.57
C ARG A 195 -6.03 -7.12 -3.40
N ALA A 196 -6.19 -7.86 -4.48
CA ALA A 196 -6.18 -9.32 -4.44
C ALA A 196 -4.82 -9.86 -3.94
N ILE A 197 -3.70 -9.33 -4.44
CA ILE A 197 -2.35 -9.71 -3.98
C ILE A 197 -2.16 -9.39 -2.50
N GLU A 198 -2.63 -8.24 -2.01
CA GLU A 198 -2.54 -7.88 -0.60
C GLU A 198 -3.35 -8.83 0.29
N LEU A 199 -4.56 -9.23 -0.14
CA LEU A 199 -5.35 -10.25 0.55
C LEU A 199 -4.63 -11.60 0.61
N VAL A 200 -3.96 -12.01 -0.48
CA VAL A 200 -3.12 -13.21 -0.49
C VAL A 200 -1.97 -13.12 0.50
N ARG A 201 -1.28 -11.97 0.58
CA ARG A 201 -0.20 -11.76 1.55
C ARG A 201 -0.70 -11.88 2.98
N GLN A 202 -1.86 -11.31 3.28
CA GLN A 202 -2.50 -11.43 4.59
C GLN A 202 -2.89 -12.89 4.89
N ALA A 203 -3.43 -13.62 3.92
CA ALA A 203 -3.74 -15.05 4.09
C ALA A 203 -2.48 -15.90 4.34
N VAL A 204 -1.40 -15.65 3.61
CA VAL A 204 -0.10 -16.31 3.81
C VAL A 204 0.47 -16.02 5.20
N ALA A 205 0.44 -14.75 5.64
CA ALA A 205 0.90 -14.36 6.96
C ALA A 205 0.11 -15.04 8.07
N ARG A 206 -1.21 -15.19 7.91
CA ARG A 206 -2.10 -15.92 8.82
C ARG A 206 -1.81 -17.42 8.87
N ALA A 207 -1.61 -18.04 7.70
CA ALA A 207 -1.23 -19.45 7.62
C ALA A 207 0.11 -19.73 8.33
N ARG A 208 1.08 -18.79 8.24
CA ARG A 208 2.37 -18.89 8.95
C ARG A 208 2.25 -18.75 10.46
N SER A 209 1.38 -17.87 10.95
CA SER A 209 1.24 -17.61 12.39
C SER A 209 0.46 -18.71 13.13
N GLY A 210 -0.08 -19.70 12.40
CA GLY A 210 -0.90 -20.75 13.00
C GLY A 210 -2.21 -20.20 13.58
N GLY A 211 -2.70 -19.07 13.06
CA GLY A 211 -3.95 -18.46 13.48
C GLY A 211 -5.10 -19.46 13.38
N THR A 212 -5.84 -19.64 14.46
CA THR A 212 -7.07 -20.45 14.46
C THR A 212 -8.17 -19.69 13.73
N ALA A 213 -9.03 -20.40 13.00
CA ALA A 213 -10.15 -19.85 12.22
C ALA A 213 -11.06 -18.85 13.00
N ASP A 214 -11.09 -18.92 14.32
CA ASP A 214 -11.85 -18.00 15.19
C ASP A 214 -11.29 -16.56 15.19
N GLY A 215 -9.98 -16.39 14.99
CA GLY A 215 -9.37 -15.09 14.74
C GLY A 215 -9.63 -14.57 13.33
N ASP A 216 -9.77 -15.47 12.36
CA ASP A 216 -9.96 -15.13 10.94
C ASP A 216 -11.35 -14.54 10.65
N VAL A 217 -12.39 -15.07 11.28
CA VAL A 217 -13.77 -14.55 11.14
C VAL A 217 -13.87 -13.15 11.77
N ALA A 218 -13.16 -12.93 12.89
CA ALA A 218 -13.10 -11.65 13.55
C ALA A 218 -12.38 -10.59 12.70
N ASP A 219 -11.23 -10.93 12.10
CA ASP A 219 -10.46 -9.99 11.26
C ASP A 219 -11.19 -9.63 9.95
N LEU A 220 -11.85 -10.59 9.29
CA LEU A 220 -12.67 -10.33 8.11
C LEU A 220 -13.88 -9.46 8.43
N GLY A 221 -14.60 -9.79 9.51
CA GLY A 221 -15.71 -8.97 9.98
C GLY A 221 -15.25 -7.56 10.33
N LEU A 222 -14.05 -7.42 10.90
CA LEU A 222 -13.50 -6.13 11.33
C LEU A 222 -13.11 -5.27 10.13
N ALA A 223 -12.54 -5.87 9.07
CA ALA A 223 -12.29 -5.19 7.80
C ALA A 223 -13.60 -4.74 7.12
N ALA A 224 -14.63 -5.59 7.11
CA ALA A 224 -15.96 -5.25 6.61
C ALA A 224 -16.60 -4.12 7.45
N LEU A 225 -16.45 -4.19 8.78
CA LEU A 225 -16.93 -3.18 9.71
C LEU A 225 -16.27 -1.84 9.41
N LEU A 226 -14.95 -1.77 9.22
CA LEU A 226 -14.25 -0.53 8.88
C LEU A 226 -14.64 0.03 7.50
N SER A 227 -15.11 -0.82 6.58
CA SER A 227 -15.48 -0.44 5.21
C SER A 227 -16.94 0.00 5.05
N ALA A 228 -17.83 -0.36 5.97
CA ALA A 228 -19.24 -0.03 5.88
C ALA A 228 -19.48 1.50 5.99
N ARG A 229 -20.45 2.05 5.26
CA ARG A 229 -20.55 3.51 5.07
C ARG A 229 -21.52 4.22 6.02
N ASP A 230 -22.45 3.47 6.59
CA ASP A 230 -23.54 3.98 7.41
C ASP A 230 -23.97 2.92 8.44
N ALA A 231 -24.90 3.28 9.32
CA ALA A 231 -25.39 2.41 10.39
C ALA A 231 -26.10 1.16 9.85
N ALA A 232 -26.82 1.25 8.72
CA ALA A 232 -27.51 0.11 8.12
C ALA A 232 -26.51 -0.93 7.58
N HIS A 233 -25.43 -0.47 6.93
CA HIS A 233 -24.34 -1.34 6.51
C HIS A 233 -23.61 -1.97 7.70
N VAL A 234 -23.44 -1.25 8.82
CA VAL A 234 -22.87 -1.85 10.04
C VAL A 234 -23.78 -2.97 10.56
N ALA A 235 -25.08 -2.75 10.65
CA ALA A 235 -26.03 -3.76 11.10
C ALA A 235 -26.00 -5.02 10.21
N ALA A 236 -25.90 -4.84 8.88
CA ALA A 236 -25.75 -5.94 7.93
C ALA A 236 -24.45 -6.72 8.17
N VAL A 237 -23.31 -6.02 8.30
CA VAL A 237 -22.01 -6.65 8.59
C VAL A 237 -22.04 -7.41 9.92
N VAL A 238 -22.67 -6.86 10.95
CA VAL A 238 -22.81 -7.53 12.26
C VAL A 238 -23.66 -8.80 12.16
N ALA A 239 -24.72 -8.78 11.34
CA ALA A 239 -25.56 -9.95 11.09
C ALA A 239 -24.78 -11.05 10.35
N ASP A 240 -23.97 -10.67 9.35
CA ASP A 240 -23.15 -11.59 8.56
C ASP A 240 -21.93 -12.11 9.34
N HIS A 241 -21.47 -11.36 10.35
CA HIS A 241 -20.30 -11.68 11.17
C HIS A 241 -20.62 -11.62 12.68
N PRO A 242 -21.33 -12.60 13.25
CA PRO A 242 -21.70 -12.60 14.67
C PRO A 242 -20.50 -12.56 15.64
N ALA A 243 -19.33 -13.01 15.19
CA ALA A 243 -18.07 -12.93 15.95
C ALA A 243 -17.68 -11.48 16.31
N LEU A 244 -18.17 -10.48 15.56
CA LEU A 244 -18.00 -9.05 15.87
C LEU A 244 -18.62 -8.64 17.20
N LEU A 245 -19.59 -9.41 17.70
CA LEU A 245 -20.22 -9.17 18.99
C LEU A 245 -19.39 -9.68 20.17
N GLY A 246 -18.25 -10.31 19.89
CA GLY A 246 -17.37 -10.90 20.89
C GLY A 246 -16.47 -9.87 21.59
N PRO A 247 -16.07 -10.13 22.85
CA PRO A 247 -15.18 -9.24 23.61
C PRO A 247 -13.79 -9.10 22.97
N ALA A 248 -13.34 -10.09 22.20
CA ALA A 248 -12.05 -10.05 21.50
C ALA A 248 -11.99 -8.93 20.44
N VAL A 249 -13.07 -8.75 19.67
CA VAL A 249 -13.16 -7.70 18.64
C VAL A 249 -13.18 -6.32 19.30
N ARG A 250 -13.88 -6.18 20.43
CA ARG A 250 -13.86 -4.93 21.19
C ARG A 250 -12.46 -4.59 21.69
N ALA A 251 -11.79 -5.53 22.35
CA ALA A 251 -10.42 -5.32 22.82
C ALA A 251 -9.46 -4.95 21.68
N ARG A 252 -9.68 -5.50 20.47
CA ARG A 252 -8.90 -5.17 19.28
C ARG A 252 -9.15 -3.76 18.76
N LEU A 253 -10.40 -3.32 18.71
CA LEU A 253 -10.78 -1.95 18.36
C LEU A 253 -10.18 -0.94 19.34
N ASP A 254 -10.30 -1.21 20.64
CA ASP A 254 -9.72 -0.36 21.69
C ASP A 254 -8.20 -0.23 21.53
N ALA A 255 -7.50 -1.34 21.27
CA ALA A 255 -6.05 -1.33 21.02
C ALA A 255 -5.66 -0.50 19.78
N TRP A 256 -6.45 -0.53 18.70
CA TRP A 256 -6.20 0.30 17.51
C TRP A 256 -6.49 1.78 17.73
N ILE A 257 -7.47 2.11 18.59
CA ILE A 257 -7.72 3.50 19.00
C ILE A 257 -6.51 4.03 19.77
N ASP A 258 -6.00 3.24 20.73
CA ASP A 258 -4.82 3.60 21.52
C ASP A 258 -3.57 3.76 20.65
N GLU A 259 -3.34 2.85 19.71
CA GLU A 259 -2.21 2.90 18.76
C GLU A 259 -2.28 4.16 17.89
N ALA A 260 -3.43 4.46 17.28
CA ALA A 260 -3.62 5.65 16.45
C ALA A 260 -3.41 6.95 17.27
N ALA A 261 -3.85 6.97 18.53
CA ALA A 261 -3.63 8.10 19.43
C ALA A 261 -2.14 8.28 19.77
N GLN A 262 -1.40 7.21 20.02
CA GLN A 262 0.05 7.24 20.29
C GLN A 262 0.86 7.71 19.07
N GLU A 263 0.42 7.37 17.86
CA GLU A 263 1.02 7.83 16.60
C GLU A 263 0.71 9.29 16.25
N GLY A 264 -0.22 9.93 16.97
CA GLY A 264 -0.71 11.28 16.68
C GLY A 264 -1.71 11.35 15.51
N ASP A 265 -2.20 10.22 15.02
CA ASP A 265 -3.24 10.16 13.98
C ASP A 265 -4.64 10.30 14.61
N LEU A 266 -4.95 11.51 15.06
CA LEU A 266 -6.21 11.84 15.74
C LEU A 266 -7.44 11.64 14.85
N LEU A 267 -7.28 11.68 13.52
CA LEU A 267 -8.38 11.48 12.58
C LEU A 267 -8.77 10.00 12.55
N ARG A 268 -7.78 9.11 12.45
CA ARG A 268 -7.99 7.65 12.49
C ARG A 268 -8.57 7.22 13.83
N ALA A 269 -8.06 7.75 14.95
CA ALA A 269 -8.59 7.44 16.29
C ALA A 269 -10.07 7.81 16.41
N HIS A 270 -10.48 9.02 15.99
CA HIS A 270 -11.89 9.43 16.00
C HIS A 270 -12.78 8.56 15.12
N ALA A 271 -12.30 8.19 13.92
CA ALA A 271 -13.06 7.32 13.03
C ALA A 271 -13.33 5.95 13.67
N LEU A 272 -12.34 5.38 14.36
CA LEU A 272 -12.47 4.10 15.08
C LEU A 272 -13.41 4.21 16.29
N ILE A 273 -13.35 5.31 17.05
CA ILE A 273 -14.28 5.57 18.16
C ILE A 273 -15.73 5.59 17.65
N HIS A 274 -16.00 6.42 16.63
CA HIS A 274 -17.34 6.50 16.04
C HIS A 274 -17.80 5.12 15.52
N ARG A 275 -16.89 4.31 14.99
CA ARG A 275 -17.21 2.95 14.55
C ARG A 275 -17.60 2.03 15.68
N THR A 276 -16.91 2.15 16.80
CA THR A 276 -17.19 1.39 18.03
C THR A 276 -18.56 1.76 18.60
N ASP A 277 -18.92 3.05 18.59
CA ASP A 277 -20.24 3.52 19.04
C ASP A 277 -21.38 2.97 18.16
N VAL A 278 -21.19 2.96 16.84
CA VAL A 278 -22.17 2.39 15.90
C VAL A 278 -22.27 0.88 16.08
N LEU A 279 -21.15 0.19 16.30
CA LEU A 279 -21.16 -1.23 16.61
C LEU A 279 -21.94 -1.48 17.90
N ASP A 280 -21.64 -0.77 18.99
CA ASP A 280 -22.33 -0.89 20.29
C ASP A 280 -23.84 -0.67 20.17
N SER A 281 -24.25 0.29 19.36
CA SER A 281 -25.66 0.54 19.04
C SER A 281 -26.28 -0.66 18.32
N ALA A 282 -25.61 -1.21 17.31
CA ALA A 282 -26.07 -2.40 16.59
C ALA A 282 -26.09 -3.66 17.48
N ILE A 283 -25.12 -3.82 18.41
CA ILE A 283 -25.12 -4.89 19.42
C ILE A 283 -26.36 -4.76 20.31
N ALA A 284 -26.63 -3.55 20.79
CA ALA A 284 -27.77 -3.29 21.66
C ALA A 284 -29.09 -3.60 20.95
N GLU A 285 -29.24 -3.19 19.69
CA GLU A 285 -30.41 -3.49 18.85
C GLU A 285 -30.56 -4.99 18.58
N THR A 286 -29.47 -5.69 18.27
CA THR A 286 -29.49 -7.14 17.97
C THR A 286 -29.78 -7.98 19.21
N ARG A 287 -29.28 -7.58 20.39
CA ARG A 287 -29.55 -8.28 21.66
C ARG A 287 -30.90 -7.91 22.28
N GLN A 288 -31.51 -6.80 21.86
CA GLN A 288 -32.76 -6.29 22.42
C GLN A 288 -33.90 -7.31 22.39
N PRO A 289 -34.17 -8.06 21.30
CA PRO A 289 -35.25 -9.03 21.24
C PRO A 289 -35.10 -10.17 22.27
N ALA A 290 -33.88 -10.71 22.42
CA ALA A 290 -33.61 -11.79 23.37
C ALA A 290 -33.73 -11.30 24.83
N VAL A 291 -33.22 -10.10 25.12
CA VAL A 291 -33.35 -9.48 26.44
C VAL A 291 -34.81 -9.16 26.77
N ILE A 292 -35.57 -8.64 25.81
CA ILE A 292 -37.01 -8.39 25.96
C ILE A 292 -37.77 -9.70 26.19
N ALA A 293 -37.44 -10.77 25.45
CA ALA A 293 -38.07 -12.07 25.65
C ALA A 293 -37.78 -12.65 27.05
N ALA A 294 -36.54 -12.59 27.52
CA ALA A 294 -36.17 -13.00 28.87
C ALA A 294 -36.86 -12.14 29.95
N ALA A 295 -36.98 -10.83 29.71
CA ALA A 295 -37.68 -9.91 30.60
C ALA A 295 -39.19 -10.22 30.66
N ILE A 296 -39.82 -10.53 29.52
CA ILE A 296 -41.22 -10.97 29.46
C ILE A 296 -41.40 -12.28 30.23
N ALA A 297 -40.52 -13.26 30.06
CA ALA A 297 -40.58 -14.51 30.81
C ALA A 297 -40.44 -14.29 32.32
N SER A 298 -39.51 -13.41 32.74
CA SER A 298 -39.35 -13.02 34.15
C SER A 298 -40.57 -12.27 34.69
N LEU A 299 -41.23 -11.45 33.85
CA LEU A 299 -42.43 -10.71 34.23
C LEU A 299 -43.65 -11.63 34.35
N ALA A 300 -43.73 -12.68 33.53
CA ALA A 300 -44.78 -13.69 33.59
C ALA A 300 -44.72 -14.53 34.87
N GLY A 301 -43.52 -14.76 35.41
CA GLY A 301 -43.32 -15.48 36.67
C GLY A 301 -43.55 -14.64 37.93
N ALA A 302 -43.79 -13.34 37.81
CA ALA A 302 -43.99 -12.45 38.96
C ALA A 302 -45.41 -12.58 39.54
N SER A 303 -45.51 -12.87 40.83
CA SER A 303 -46.76 -13.21 41.53
C SER A 303 -47.58 -11.99 41.97
N GLY A 304 -47.05 -10.78 41.81
CA GLY A 304 -47.77 -9.56 42.16
C GLY A 304 -47.09 -8.25 41.75
N PRO A 305 -47.74 -7.09 41.98
CA PRO A 305 -47.29 -5.78 41.49
C PRO A 305 -45.91 -5.36 41.97
N ALA A 306 -45.52 -5.74 43.20
CA ALA A 306 -44.20 -5.44 43.75
C ALA A 306 -43.07 -6.18 43.01
N GLU A 307 -43.27 -7.47 42.71
CA GLU A 307 -42.33 -8.29 41.94
C GLU A 307 -42.28 -7.85 40.47
N GLN A 308 -43.42 -7.51 39.88
CA GLN A 308 -43.48 -6.93 38.54
C GLN A 308 -42.69 -5.61 38.47
N SER A 309 -42.84 -4.75 39.48
CA SER A 309 -42.08 -3.49 39.57
C SER A 309 -40.57 -3.73 39.69
N ALA A 310 -40.17 -4.73 40.49
CA ALA A 310 -38.76 -5.13 40.61
C ALA A 310 -38.21 -5.70 39.29
N CYS A 311 -39.01 -6.50 38.57
CA CYS A 311 -38.68 -7.03 37.26
C CYS A 311 -38.47 -5.91 36.24
N ILE A 312 -39.41 -4.96 36.15
CA ILE A 312 -39.32 -3.82 35.22
C ILE A 312 -38.07 -2.98 35.50
N ARG A 313 -37.74 -2.72 36.77
CA ARG A 313 -36.50 -2.02 37.15
C ARG A 313 -35.23 -2.79 36.79
N ARG A 314 -35.26 -4.12 36.89
CA ARG A 314 -34.15 -4.99 36.48
C ARG A 314 -33.95 -5.03 34.97
N PHE A 315 -35.03 -4.84 34.20
CA PHE A 315 -35.02 -4.87 32.74
C PHE A 315 -35.50 -3.53 32.14
N PRO A 316 -34.68 -2.47 32.18
CA PRO A 316 -35.07 -1.14 31.68
C PRO A 316 -35.43 -1.14 30.19
N GLY A 317 -34.98 -2.13 29.42
CA GLY A 317 -35.39 -2.34 28.03
C GLY A 317 -36.90 -2.53 27.83
N LEU A 318 -37.65 -2.92 28.87
CA LEU A 318 -39.12 -2.99 28.83
C LEU A 318 -39.77 -1.60 28.71
N CYS A 319 -39.10 -0.54 29.16
CA CYS A 319 -39.55 0.85 29.01
C CYS A 319 -39.23 1.46 27.64
N SER A 320 -38.57 0.73 26.73
CA SER A 320 -38.39 1.21 25.34
C SER A 320 -39.71 1.06 24.56
N ALA A 321 -39.82 1.72 23.41
CA ALA A 321 -40.98 1.53 22.52
C ALA A 321 -41.13 0.07 22.09
N ALA A 322 -40.03 -0.60 21.74
CA ALA A 322 -40.01 -2.01 21.37
C ALA A 322 -40.40 -2.92 22.54
N GLY A 323 -39.92 -2.63 23.75
CA GLY A 323 -40.27 -3.33 24.98
C GLY A 323 -41.76 -3.23 25.28
N ARG A 324 -42.32 -2.02 25.23
CA ARG A 324 -43.77 -1.78 25.40
C ARG A 324 -44.61 -2.56 24.38
N SER A 325 -44.27 -2.47 23.10
CA SER A 325 -44.99 -3.23 22.05
C SER A 325 -44.90 -4.75 22.26
N ALA A 326 -43.76 -5.25 22.74
CA ALA A 326 -43.60 -6.67 23.05
C ALA A 326 -44.45 -7.10 24.25
N VAL A 327 -44.52 -6.28 25.31
CA VAL A 327 -45.40 -6.52 26.46
C VAL A 327 -46.87 -6.53 26.04
N GLN A 328 -47.30 -5.58 25.21
CA GLN A 328 -48.67 -5.55 24.68
C GLN A 328 -49.03 -6.83 23.90
N ARG A 329 -48.12 -7.28 23.03
CA ARG A 329 -48.30 -8.55 22.29
C ARG A 329 -48.37 -9.75 23.24
N ALA A 330 -47.51 -9.81 24.26
CA ALA A 330 -47.52 -10.89 25.24
C ALA A 330 -48.81 -10.91 26.08
N ILE A 331 -49.36 -9.75 26.43
CA ILE A 331 -50.68 -9.64 27.09
C ILE A 331 -51.79 -10.14 26.15
N ALA A 332 -51.79 -9.70 24.89
CA ALA A 332 -52.78 -10.12 23.90
C ALA A 332 -52.74 -11.64 23.64
N ALA A 333 -51.55 -12.25 23.72
CA ALA A 333 -51.35 -13.69 23.60
C ALA A 333 -51.65 -14.48 24.87
N GLY A 334 -52.05 -13.83 25.98
CA GLY A 334 -52.33 -14.48 27.26
C GLY A 334 -51.07 -14.95 28.02
N GLN A 335 -49.88 -14.52 27.60
CA GLN A 335 -48.60 -14.86 28.23
C GLN A 335 -48.28 -13.99 29.44
N LEU A 336 -48.93 -12.83 29.56
CA LEU A 336 -48.81 -11.92 30.69
C LEU A 336 -50.19 -11.52 31.23
N PRO A 337 -50.34 -11.31 32.55
CA PRO A 337 -51.57 -10.78 33.11
C PRO A 337 -51.78 -9.33 32.66
N VAL A 338 -53.03 -8.96 32.37
CA VAL A 338 -53.41 -7.57 32.00
C VAL A 338 -52.96 -6.54 33.05
N ALA A 339 -52.91 -6.95 34.33
CA ALA A 339 -52.45 -6.13 35.44
C ALA A 339 -50.96 -5.71 35.36
N ALA A 340 -50.15 -6.36 34.51
CA ALA A 340 -48.76 -5.95 34.30
C ALA A 340 -48.64 -4.62 33.53
N TRP A 341 -49.66 -4.25 32.73
CA TRP A 341 -49.61 -3.04 31.89
C TRP A 341 -49.64 -1.74 32.71
N PRO A 342 -50.56 -1.53 33.67
CA PRO A 342 -50.54 -0.33 34.52
C PRO A 342 -49.24 -0.16 35.32
N VAL A 343 -48.63 -1.26 35.77
CA VAL A 343 -47.34 -1.22 36.50
C VAL A 343 -46.21 -0.72 35.59
N LEU A 344 -46.17 -1.20 34.35
CA LEU A 344 -45.22 -0.73 33.34
C LEU A 344 -45.41 0.77 33.04
N CYS A 345 -46.65 1.21 32.77
CA CYS A 345 -46.97 2.63 32.54
C CYS A 345 -46.54 3.52 33.72
N GLY A 346 -46.85 3.10 34.95
CA GLY A 346 -46.50 3.86 36.16
C GLY A 346 -44.99 4.00 36.39
N ILE A 347 -44.19 3.00 36.02
CA ILE A 347 -42.73 3.05 36.17
C ILE A 347 -42.06 3.77 35.00
N CYS A 348 -42.54 3.57 33.78
CA CYS A 348 -41.94 4.14 32.58
C CYS A 348 -42.45 5.57 32.26
N GLY A 349 -43.43 6.08 33.01
CA GLY A 349 -44.01 7.42 32.81
C GLY A 349 -44.80 7.56 31.51
N ALA A 350 -45.51 6.49 31.09
CA ALA A 350 -46.22 6.40 29.82
C ALA A 350 -47.75 6.35 29.98
#